data_AF-A0A947FLS6-F1
#
_entry.id   AF-A0A947FLS6-F1
#
_cell.length_a   1.000
_cell.length_b   1.000
_cell.length_c   1.000
_cell.angle_alpha   90.00
_cell.angle_beta   90.00
_cell.angle_gamma   90.00
#
_symmetry.space_group_name_H-M   'P 1'
#
loop_
_entity.id
_entity.type
_entity.pdbx_description
1 polymer ?
#
loop_
_entity_poly.entity_id
_entity_poly.type
_entity_poly.pdbx_seq_one_letter_code
_entity_poly.pdbx_strand_id
1 'polypeptide(L)'
;MIEQETITVLTDGRATINITREVEQVLRTSAVEQGLCHVFVHHTSASLIITENADSDVRRDLENYIAKLVLDGDPAYRHDQEGPDDMAAHIRSVLTQSEITIPV
;
A
#
# COMPACT_ATOMS: atom_id res chain seq x y z
N MET A 1 -12.19 14.57 -18.44
CA MET A 1 -11.25 15.41 -17.68
C MET A 1 -10.27 14.48 -16.99
N ILE A 2 -8.99 14.79 -16.99
CA ILE A 2 -7.97 13.98 -16.29
C ILE A 2 -7.33 14.92 -15.28
N GLU A 3 -7.40 14.55 -14.01
CA GLU A 3 -6.76 15.26 -12.90
C GLU A 3 -5.70 14.32 -12.30
N GLN A 4 -4.56 14.87 -11.90
CA GLN A 4 -3.46 14.08 -11.34
C GLN A 4 -2.84 14.82 -10.17
N GLU A 5 -2.70 14.12 -9.04
CA GLU A 5 -2.09 14.63 -7.82
C GLU A 5 -1.11 13.61 -7.24
N THR A 6 -0.13 14.09 -6.48
CA THR A 6 0.83 13.23 -5.75
C THR A 6 0.55 13.28 -4.26
N ILE A 7 0.37 12.12 -3.64
CA ILE A 7 0.26 11.98 -2.18
C ILE A 7 1.59 11.44 -1.66
N THR A 8 2.23 12.17 -0.75
CA THR A 8 3.45 11.71 -0.06
C THR A 8 3.08 11.18 1.32
N VAL A 9 3.40 9.92 1.57
CA VAL A 9 3.21 9.26 2.87
C VAL A 9 4.58 9.07 3.52
N LEU A 10 4.79 9.71 4.66
CA LEU A 10 6.01 9.51 5.45
C LEU A 10 5.82 8.30 6.38
N THR A 11 6.78 7.40 6.38
CA THR A 11 6.76 6.16 7.14
C THR A 11 7.94 6.10 8.10
N ASP A 12 7.72 5.61 9.33
CA ASP A 12 8.77 5.31 10.30
C ASP A 12 8.81 3.79 10.54
N GLY A 13 9.34 3.08 9.55
CA GLY A 13 9.35 1.62 9.51
C GLY A 13 8.09 0.99 8.90
N ARG A 14 8.00 -0.34 9.06
CA ARG A 14 6.93 -1.17 8.49
C ARG A 14 5.57 -0.87 9.12
N ALA A 15 4.59 -0.51 8.28
CA ALA A 15 3.21 -0.32 8.70
C ALA A 15 2.23 -0.48 7.54
N THR A 16 0.99 -0.87 7.86
CA THR A 16 -0.16 -0.60 6.99
C THR A 16 -0.69 0.78 7.33
N ILE A 17 -0.76 1.70 6.37
CA ILE A 17 -1.20 3.08 6.56
C ILE A 17 -2.49 3.31 5.77
N ASN A 18 -3.51 3.88 6.42
CA ASN A 18 -4.75 4.24 5.73
C ASN A 18 -4.57 5.60 5.03
N ILE A 19 -4.71 5.60 3.70
CA ILE A 19 -4.60 6.79 2.84
C ILE A 19 -5.95 7.26 2.26
N THR A 20 -7.06 6.70 2.74
CA THR A 20 -8.41 6.96 2.19
C THR A 20 -8.76 8.44 2.25
N ARG A 21 -8.39 9.12 3.35
CA ARG A 21 -8.71 10.53 3.55
C ARG A 21 -7.97 11.42 2.54
N GLU A 22 -6.73 11.09 2.24
CA GLU A 22 -5.87 11.77 1.29
C GLU A 22 -6.42 11.61 -0.13
N VAL A 23 -6.82 10.39 -0.49
CA VAL A 23 -7.47 10.11 -1.79
C VAL A 23 -8.81 10.86 -1.91
N GLU A 24 -9.66 10.82 -0.89
CA GLU A 24 -10.92 11.58 -0.89
C GLU A 24 -10.69 13.09 -1.01
N GLN A 25 -9.62 13.61 -0.40
CA GLN A 25 -9.30 15.03 -0.50
C GLN A 25 -8.98 15.43 -1.93
N VAL A 26 -8.19 14.61 -2.65
CA VAL A 26 -7.90 14.80 -4.07
C VAL A 26 -9.19 14.76 -4.89
N LEU A 27 -10.07 13.78 -4.63
CA LEU A 27 -11.35 13.67 -5.33
C LEU A 27 -12.26 14.88 -5.08
N ARG A 28 -12.34 15.36 -3.84
CA ARG A 28 -13.13 16.56 -3.47
C ARG A 28 -12.65 17.83 -4.17
N THR A 29 -11.36 17.94 -4.45
CA THR A 29 -10.80 19.09 -5.18
C THR A 29 -10.83 18.91 -6.70
N SER A 30 -11.02 17.68 -7.17
CA SER A 30 -11.20 17.39 -8.59
C SER A 30 -12.60 17.82 -9.06
N ALA A 31 -12.75 18.14 -10.34
CA ALA A 31 -14.07 18.36 -10.94
C ALA A 31 -14.65 17.06 -11.57
N VAL A 32 -14.19 15.88 -11.12
CA VAL A 32 -14.64 14.58 -11.61
C VAL A 32 -15.82 14.10 -10.75
N GLU A 33 -17.03 14.12 -11.32
CA GLU A 33 -18.25 13.62 -10.65
C GLU A 33 -18.55 12.16 -10.94
N GLN A 34 -18.11 11.65 -12.10
CA GLN A 34 -18.27 10.26 -12.52
C GLN A 34 -17.03 9.83 -13.29
N GLY A 35 -16.37 8.76 -12.84
CA GLY A 35 -15.17 8.30 -13.50
C GLY A 35 -14.42 7.18 -12.79
N LEU A 36 -13.12 7.15 -13.01
CA LEU A 36 -12.20 6.22 -12.36
C LEU A 36 -11.13 7.02 -11.62
N CYS A 37 -10.89 6.65 -10.37
CA CYS A 37 -9.73 7.05 -9.60
C CYS A 37 -8.70 5.93 -9.66
N HIS A 38 -7.58 6.20 -10.32
CA HIS A 38 -6.45 5.28 -10.38
C HIS A 38 -5.38 5.73 -9.38
N VAL A 39 -5.01 4.85 -8.45
CA VAL A 39 -3.97 5.08 -7.44
C VAL A 39 -2.81 4.14 -7.75
N PHE A 40 -1.62 4.71 -7.92
CA PHE A 40 -0.40 3.97 -8.25
C PHE A 40 0.69 4.28 -7.22
N VAL A 41 1.41 3.25 -6.75
CA VAL A 41 2.55 3.40 -5.84
C VAL A 41 3.86 3.41 -6.62
N HIS A 42 4.68 4.45 -6.43
CA HIS A 42 5.96 4.61 -7.14
C HIS A 42 7.12 3.79 -6.56
N HIS A 43 6.86 2.87 -5.64
CA HIS A 43 7.87 2.09 -4.91
C HIS A 43 7.63 0.59 -5.07
N THR A 44 8.70 -0.19 -5.18
CA THR A 44 8.65 -1.65 -5.36
C THR A 44 8.69 -2.44 -4.06
N SER A 45 8.86 -1.76 -2.93
CA SER A 45 8.83 -2.28 -1.56
C SER A 45 7.61 -1.78 -0.76
N ALA A 46 6.68 -1.10 -1.43
CA ALA A 46 5.38 -0.72 -0.89
C ALA A 46 4.27 -1.16 -1.83
N SER A 47 3.04 -1.23 -1.32
CA SER A 47 1.89 -1.67 -2.10
C SER A 47 0.57 -1.11 -1.55
N LEU A 48 -0.49 -1.33 -2.31
CA LEU A 48 -1.84 -0.90 -2.03
C LEU A 48 -2.72 -2.12 -1.75
N ILE A 49 -3.66 -1.95 -0.84
CA ILE A 49 -4.73 -2.91 -0.53
C ILE A 49 -6.05 -2.15 -0.33
N ILE A 50 -7.16 -2.75 -0.74
CA ILE A 50 -8.50 -2.39 -0.26
C ILE A 50 -8.92 -3.44 0.76
N THR A 51 -9.20 -3.00 1.98
CA THR A 51 -9.68 -3.85 3.05
C THR A 51 -10.61 -3.06 3.97
N GLU A 52 -11.29 -3.76 4.87
CA GLU A 52 -12.04 -3.13 5.95
C GLU A 52 -11.11 -2.29 6.85
N ASN A 53 -11.55 -1.06 7.15
CA ASN A 53 -10.91 -0.17 8.11
C ASN A 53 -11.91 0.30 9.20
N ALA A 54 -13.03 -0.41 9.37
CA ALA A 54 -13.97 -0.18 10.46
C ALA A 54 -13.50 -0.86 11.76
N ASP A 55 -13.03 -2.11 11.64
CA ASP A 55 -12.37 -2.84 12.72
C ASP A 55 -10.84 -2.81 12.56
N SER A 56 -10.13 -2.35 13.60
CA SER A 56 -8.67 -2.34 13.63
C SER A 56 -8.06 -3.74 13.65
N ASP A 57 -8.79 -4.76 14.14
CA ASP A 57 -8.30 -6.12 14.22
C ASP A 57 -8.09 -6.74 12.84
N VAL A 58 -8.88 -6.35 11.82
CA VAL A 58 -8.68 -6.81 10.43
C VAL A 58 -7.29 -6.45 9.92
N ARG A 59 -6.85 -5.19 10.12
CA ARG A 59 -5.51 -4.76 9.70
C ARG A 59 -4.41 -5.47 10.49
N ARG A 60 -4.63 -5.70 11.78
CA ARG A 60 -3.69 -6.41 12.64
C ARG A 60 -3.53 -7.87 12.22
N ASP A 61 -4.63 -8.54 11.90
CA ASP A 61 -4.62 -9.94 11.47
C ASP A 61 -4.03 -10.13 10.08
N LEU A 62 -4.30 -9.19 9.15
CA LEU A 62 -3.62 -9.17 7.85
C LEU A 62 -2.11 -9.00 8.01
N GLU A 63 -1.65 -8.08 8.86
CA GLU A 63 -0.23 -7.92 9.16
C GLU A 63 0.36 -9.20 9.79
N ASN A 64 -0.31 -9.77 10.78
CA ASN A 64 0.10 -11.01 11.44
C ASN A 64 0.20 -12.18 10.46
N TYR A 65 -0.73 -12.28 9.51
CA TYR A 65 -0.74 -13.33 8.51
C TYR A 65 0.41 -13.14 7.51
N ILE A 66 0.57 -11.95 6.97
CA ILE A 66 1.61 -11.67 5.97
C ILE A 66 3.00 -11.83 6.59
N ALA A 67 3.22 -11.38 7.84
CA ALA A 67 4.49 -11.55 8.54
C ALA A 67 4.89 -13.02 8.75
N LYS A 68 3.92 -13.95 8.77
CA LYS A 68 4.19 -15.40 8.81
C LYS A 68 4.45 -15.98 7.43
N LEU A 69 3.79 -15.45 6.41
CA LEU A 69 3.90 -15.90 5.03
C LEU A 69 5.20 -15.44 4.37
N VAL A 70 5.64 -14.22 4.69
CA VAL A 70 6.82 -13.56 4.14
C VAL A 70 7.69 -13.12 5.31
N LEU A 71 8.65 -13.97 5.66
CA LEU A 71 9.50 -13.76 6.83
C LEU A 71 10.57 -12.70 6.55
N ASP A 72 10.76 -11.75 7.46
CA ASP A 72 11.91 -10.86 7.41
C ASP A 72 13.18 -11.63 7.76
N GLY A 73 14.25 -11.37 7.01
CA GLY A 73 15.56 -11.98 7.22
C GLY A 73 15.57 -13.49 6.96
N ASP A 74 14.65 -14.01 6.15
CA ASP A 74 14.69 -15.42 5.74
C ASP A 74 16.07 -15.72 5.12
N PRO A 75 16.85 -16.69 5.64
CA PRO A 75 18.18 -17.01 5.12
C PRO A 75 18.16 -17.53 3.68
N ALA A 76 16.99 -17.87 3.12
CA ALA A 76 16.83 -18.20 1.72
C ALA A 76 16.88 -16.96 0.80
N TYR A 77 16.62 -15.76 1.34
CA TYR A 77 16.69 -14.52 0.58
C TYR A 77 18.15 -14.12 0.35
N ARG A 78 18.43 -13.69 -0.88
CA ARG A 78 19.77 -13.21 -1.28
C ARG A 78 19.89 -11.70 -1.34
N HIS A 79 18.76 -11.00 -1.22
CA HIS A 79 18.68 -9.55 -1.34
C HIS A 79 18.37 -8.97 0.05
N ASP A 80 19.32 -8.22 0.61
CA ASP A 80 19.27 -7.71 1.98
C ASP A 80 20.04 -6.37 2.12
N GLN A 81 20.18 -5.63 1.01
CA GLN A 81 21.01 -4.42 0.96
C GLN A 81 20.50 -3.33 1.90
N GLU A 82 19.19 -3.29 2.13
CA GLU A 82 18.52 -2.31 3.00
C GLU A 82 18.18 -2.88 4.38
N GLY A 83 18.53 -4.13 4.66
CA GLY A 83 18.28 -4.81 5.93
C GLY A 83 17.40 -6.06 5.80
N PRO A 84 17.03 -6.69 6.94
CA PRO A 84 16.30 -7.96 6.95
C PRO A 84 14.93 -7.91 6.25
N ASP A 85 14.29 -6.75 6.20
CA ASP A 85 12.95 -6.57 5.64
C ASP A 85 12.94 -6.24 4.13
N ASP A 86 14.10 -6.01 3.51
CA ASP A 86 14.26 -5.56 2.12
C ASP A 86 13.57 -6.51 1.11
N MET A 87 14.05 -7.76 0.99
CA MET A 87 13.42 -8.75 0.10
C MET A 87 11.99 -9.08 0.51
N ALA A 88 11.69 -9.09 1.82
CA ALA A 88 10.34 -9.36 2.30
C ALA A 88 9.36 -8.29 1.80
N ALA A 89 9.73 -7.01 1.86
CA ALA A 89 8.91 -5.91 1.36
C ALA A 89 8.60 -6.07 -0.13
N HIS A 90 9.58 -6.45 -0.95
CA HIS A 90 9.36 -6.76 -2.37
C HIS A 90 8.38 -7.91 -2.60
N ILE A 91 8.50 -9.01 -1.86
CA ILE A 91 7.57 -10.15 -1.98
C ILE A 91 6.16 -9.72 -1.57
N ARG A 92 6.03 -8.98 -0.46
CA ARG A 92 4.73 -8.44 -0.03
C ARG A 92 4.11 -7.56 -1.12
N SER A 93 4.90 -6.72 -1.78
CA SER A 93 4.43 -5.91 -2.90
C SER A 93 3.94 -6.74 -4.08
N VAL A 94 4.64 -7.82 -4.44
CA VAL A 94 4.23 -8.75 -5.51
C VAL A 94 2.95 -9.52 -5.16
N LEU A 95 2.76 -9.89 -3.89
CA LEU A 95 1.56 -10.59 -3.42
C LEU A 95 0.32 -9.70 -3.32
N THR A 96 0.51 -8.38 -3.35
CA THR A 96 -0.55 -7.39 -3.26
C THR A 96 -0.63 -6.63 -4.58
N GLN A 97 -0.77 -5.30 -4.56
CA GLN A 97 -1.00 -4.52 -5.78
C GLN A 97 -0.16 -3.26 -5.78
N SER A 98 0.54 -2.98 -6.87
CA SER A 98 1.19 -1.67 -7.07
C SER A 98 0.19 -0.59 -7.48
N GLU A 99 -1.02 -0.98 -7.86
CA GLU A 99 -2.05 -0.07 -8.34
C GLU A 99 -3.45 -0.56 -8.02
N ILE A 100 -4.37 0.39 -7.84
CA ILE A 100 -5.78 0.12 -7.62
C ILE A 100 -6.59 1.14 -8.40
N THR A 101 -7.62 0.69 -9.11
CA THR A 101 -8.58 1.56 -9.80
C THR A 101 -9.96 1.38 -9.17
N ILE A 102 -10.53 2.48 -8.66
CA ILE A 102 -11.85 2.53 -8.04
C ILE A 102 -12.79 3.48 -8.80
N PRO A 103 -14.10 3.21 -8.84
CA PRO A 103 -15.07 4.16 -9.39
C PRO A 103 -15.18 5.42 -8.52
N VAL A 104 -15.38 6.56 -9.18
CA VAL A 104 -15.77 7.84 -8.56
C VAL A 104 -17.24 8.08 -8.82
#